data_AF-A0A0M4EQ66-F1
#
_entry.id   AF-A0A0M4EQ66-F1
#
_cell.length_a   1.000
_cell.length_b   1.000
_cell.length_c   1.000
_cell.angle_alpha   90.00
_cell.angle_beta   90.00
_cell.angle_gamma   90.00
#
_symmetry.space_group_name_H-M   'P 1'
#
loop_
_entity.id
_entity.type
_entity.pdbx_description
1 polymer ?
#
loop_
_entity_poly.entity_id
_entity_poly.type
_entity_poly.pdbx_seq_one_letter_code
_entity_poly.pdbx_strand_id
1 'polypeptide(L)'
;ILDLNNYSLAELVKRLSPDCLEMVSRCIWKGINSRCESLFQRIVTLEGYCCSFNYFADVHSNFPRKIAYQVPKRPYRVTGCGYPTGLSVLLDPMVSDYYSTFFSGFGFRLFIHDAYNFPDENSETKVVTATRESYVRINPESTYATNDIRRMSLKLRYCLFGGERQLPGHRRYSFINCMYQCRMNMTLQRCGCLPLNIAVNG
;
A
#
# COMPACT_ATOMS: atom_id res chain seq x y z
N ILE A 1 -2.73 -11.90 29.97
CA ILE A 1 -1.31 -11.73 29.54
C ILE A 1 -1.10 -10.35 28.92
N LEU A 2 -1.88 -9.95 27.91
CA LEU A 2 -1.79 -8.61 27.31
C LEU A 2 -2.02 -7.49 28.34
N ASP A 3 -3.13 -7.56 29.08
CA ASP A 3 -3.45 -6.57 30.14
C ASP A 3 -2.41 -6.57 31.26
N LEU A 4 -1.86 -7.74 31.60
CA LEU A 4 -0.80 -7.89 32.60
C LEU A 4 0.51 -7.21 32.18
N ASN A 5 0.74 -7.08 30.87
CA ASN A 5 1.92 -6.41 30.30
C ASN A 5 1.59 -5.01 29.78
N ASN A 6 0.38 -4.49 30.05
CA ASN A 6 -0.11 -3.20 29.58
C ASN A 6 0.01 -3.02 28.05
N TYR A 7 -0.26 -4.09 27.28
CA TYR A 7 -0.25 -4.06 25.82
C TYR A 7 -1.65 -4.17 25.23
N SER A 8 -1.94 -3.31 24.24
CA SER A 8 -3.07 -3.57 23.33
C SER A 8 -2.69 -4.63 22.30
N LEU A 9 -3.67 -5.39 21.81
CA LEU A 9 -3.45 -6.36 20.75
C LEU A 9 -2.89 -5.70 19.48
N ALA A 10 -3.33 -4.49 19.14
CA ALA A 10 -2.81 -3.73 18.01
C ALA A 10 -1.32 -3.35 18.20
N GLU A 11 -0.93 -2.95 19.41
CA GLU A 11 0.47 -2.65 19.71
C GLU A 11 1.35 -3.90 19.66
N LEU A 12 0.86 -5.02 20.18
CA LEU A 12 1.58 -6.28 20.09
C LEU A 12 1.79 -6.70 18.63
N VAL A 13 0.74 -6.72 17.82
CA VAL A 13 0.84 -7.06 16.39
C VAL A 13 1.79 -6.11 15.68
N LYS A 14 1.75 -4.81 15.99
CA LYS A 14 2.68 -3.84 15.43
C LYS A 14 4.15 -4.16 15.78
N ARG A 15 4.42 -4.56 17.02
CA ARG A 15 5.77 -4.90 17.51
C ARG A 15 6.28 -6.23 16.95
N LEU A 16 5.40 -7.22 16.80
CA LEU A 16 5.76 -8.54 16.28
C LEU A 16 5.83 -8.61 14.76
N SER A 17 5.19 -7.66 14.05
CA SER A 17 5.29 -7.62 12.60
C SER A 17 6.69 -7.14 12.17
N PRO A 18 7.27 -7.73 11.12
CA PRO A 18 8.58 -7.33 10.60
C PRO A 18 8.68 -5.84 10.30
N ASP A 19 9.84 -5.25 10.60
CA ASP A 19 10.11 -3.86 10.24
C ASP A 19 10.46 -3.71 8.75
N CYS A 20 9.99 -2.63 8.14
CA CYS A 20 10.23 -2.40 6.72
C CYS A 20 11.70 -2.19 6.36
N LEU A 21 12.50 -1.64 7.28
CA LEU A 21 13.91 -1.37 7.04
C LEU A 21 14.77 -2.61 7.19
N GLU A 22 14.30 -3.58 7.97
CA GLU A 22 14.93 -4.90 8.09
C GLU A 22 14.63 -5.73 6.83
N MET A 23 13.36 -5.76 6.39
CA MET A 23 12.98 -6.49 5.19
C MET A 23 13.51 -5.87 3.89
N VAL A 24 13.60 -4.54 3.80
CA VAL A 24 14.05 -3.83 2.58
C VAL A 24 15.40 -3.17 2.85
N SER A 25 16.47 -3.98 2.73
CA SER A 25 17.82 -3.60 3.17
C SER A 25 18.55 -2.65 2.22
N ARG A 26 18.20 -2.64 0.93
CA ARG A 26 18.80 -1.73 -0.07
C ARG A 26 17.78 -1.27 -1.08
N CYS A 27 17.79 0.02 -1.40
CA CYS A 27 16.91 0.62 -2.39
C CYS A 27 17.69 1.41 -3.45
N ILE A 28 17.32 1.21 -4.70
CA ILE A 28 17.82 1.95 -5.84
C ILE A 28 16.60 2.48 -6.60
N TRP A 29 16.54 3.79 -6.76
CA TRP A 29 15.49 4.46 -7.52
C TRP A 29 16.11 5.18 -8.71
N LYS A 30 15.69 4.81 -9.93
CA LYS A 30 16.26 5.37 -11.18
C LYS A 30 17.79 5.24 -11.26
N GLY A 31 18.32 4.10 -10.82
CA GLY A 31 19.76 3.82 -10.81
C GLY A 31 20.53 4.52 -9.68
N ILE A 32 19.87 5.31 -8.83
CA ILE A 32 20.50 6.04 -7.74
C ILE A 32 20.21 5.32 -6.42
N ASN A 33 21.28 4.96 -5.70
CA ASN A 33 21.17 4.44 -4.33
C ASN A 33 20.41 5.47 -3.47
N SER A 34 19.29 5.04 -2.90
CA SER A 34 18.36 5.87 -2.15
C SER A 34 18.10 5.25 -0.79
N ARG A 35 17.75 6.08 0.20
CA ARG A 35 17.39 5.57 1.53
C ARG A 35 16.02 4.88 1.46
N CYS A 36 15.93 3.64 1.90
CA CYS A 36 14.65 2.91 1.90
C CYS A 36 13.59 3.60 2.77
N GLU A 37 14.01 4.20 3.89
CA GLU A 37 13.18 5.03 4.79
C GLU A 37 12.47 6.20 4.09
N SER A 38 13.02 6.72 3.00
CA SER A 38 12.41 7.83 2.25
C SER A 38 11.54 7.36 1.09
N LEU A 39 11.55 6.06 0.76
CA LEU A 39 10.83 5.47 -0.36
C LEU A 39 9.66 4.59 0.10
N PHE A 40 9.87 3.84 1.17
CA PHE A 40 8.90 2.89 1.72
C PHE A 40 8.28 3.42 3.01
N GLN A 41 6.99 3.12 3.14
CA GLN A 41 6.21 3.50 4.31
C GLN A 41 5.42 2.27 4.76
N ARG A 42 5.22 2.12 6.07
CA ARG A 42 4.54 0.95 6.64
C ARG A 42 3.03 1.11 6.61
N ILE A 43 2.30 0.39 5.78
CA ILE A 43 0.84 0.50 5.70
C ILE A 43 0.16 -0.66 6.42
N VAL A 44 -1.06 -0.43 6.90
CA VAL A 44 -1.93 -1.50 7.40
C VAL A 44 -2.81 -1.95 6.26
N THR A 45 -2.79 -3.24 5.97
CA THR A 45 -3.63 -3.90 4.96
C THR A 45 -4.42 -5.02 5.59
N LEU A 46 -5.37 -5.62 4.86
CA LEU A 46 -6.10 -6.79 5.34
C LEU A 46 -5.17 -7.99 5.64
N GLU A 47 -4.00 -8.03 4.99
CA GLU A 47 -2.94 -9.04 5.17
C GLU A 47 -1.97 -8.70 6.32
N GLY A 48 -2.26 -7.63 7.08
CA GLY A 48 -1.41 -7.13 8.16
C GLY A 48 -0.55 -5.95 7.73
N TYR A 49 0.60 -5.78 8.39
CA TYR A 49 1.51 -4.69 8.09
C TYR A 49 2.33 -4.99 6.84
N CYS A 50 2.30 -4.08 5.87
CA CYS A 50 3.06 -4.18 4.63
C CYS A 50 3.95 -2.95 4.42
N CYS A 51 4.98 -3.10 3.59
CA CYS A 51 5.87 -2.01 3.21
C CYS A 51 5.51 -1.54 1.82
N SER A 52 5.07 -0.29 1.69
CA SER A 52 4.56 0.23 0.45
C SER A 52 5.45 1.34 -0.10
N PHE A 53 5.88 1.14 -1.33
CA PHE A 53 6.49 2.18 -2.15
C PHE A 53 5.39 2.95 -2.88
N ASN A 54 5.54 4.28 -2.96
CA ASN A 54 4.69 5.13 -3.80
C ASN A 54 3.18 5.09 -3.48
N TYR A 55 2.83 4.98 -2.20
CA TYR A 55 1.44 4.94 -1.73
C TYR A 55 0.92 6.31 -1.28
N PHE A 56 -0.20 6.71 -1.89
CA PHE A 56 -0.83 8.03 -1.78
C PHE A 56 -2.36 7.93 -1.62
N ALA A 57 -2.90 6.74 -1.31
CA ALA A 57 -4.34 6.58 -1.11
C ALA A 57 -4.82 7.35 0.12
N ASP A 58 -4.06 7.28 1.22
CA ASP A 58 -4.39 7.95 2.48
C ASP A 58 -4.06 9.45 2.48
N VAL A 59 -4.89 10.25 3.15
CA VAL A 59 -4.67 11.70 3.31
C VAL A 59 -3.32 11.96 3.98
N HIS A 60 -3.02 11.22 5.04
CA HIS A 60 -1.77 11.33 5.79
C HIS A 60 -0.83 10.16 5.46
N SER A 61 0.42 10.47 5.15
CA SER A 61 1.50 9.47 5.07
C SER A 61 2.11 9.26 6.44
N ASN A 62 2.71 8.10 6.69
CA ASN A 62 3.35 7.78 7.97
C ASN A 62 4.87 7.92 7.98
N PHE A 63 5.45 8.61 6.99
CA PHE A 63 6.87 8.93 6.98
C PHE A 63 7.28 9.73 8.23
N PRO A 64 8.50 9.48 8.78
CA PRO A 64 9.02 10.27 9.89
C PRO A 64 9.04 11.77 9.55
N ARG A 65 8.67 12.64 10.50
CA ARG A 65 8.60 14.11 10.29
C ARG A 65 9.89 14.71 9.72
N LYS A 66 11.04 14.14 10.11
CA LYS A 66 12.38 14.56 9.64
C LYS A 66 12.65 14.25 8.16
N ILE A 67 11.87 13.38 7.53
CA ILE A 67 12.04 12.94 6.14
C ILE A 67 10.81 13.31 5.30
N ALA A 68 9.66 13.52 5.93
CA ALA A 68 8.40 13.84 5.26
C ALA A 68 8.46 15.02 4.28
N TYR A 69 9.32 16.02 4.52
CA TYR A 69 9.50 17.15 3.58
C TYR A 69 10.26 16.78 2.29
N GLN A 70 11.04 15.69 2.31
CA GLN A 70 11.78 15.17 1.15
C GLN A 70 10.89 14.26 0.29
N VAL A 71 9.80 13.74 0.86
CA VAL A 71 8.86 12.87 0.15
C VAL A 71 8.01 13.72 -0.80
N PRO A 72 7.93 13.36 -2.09
CA PRO A 72 7.12 14.06 -3.07
C PRO A 72 5.64 14.12 -2.67
N LYS A 73 4.98 15.24 -2.94
CA LYS A 73 3.52 15.39 -2.74
C LYS A 73 2.68 14.59 -3.75
N ARG A 74 3.29 14.13 -4.83
CA ARG A 74 2.65 13.35 -5.91
C ARG A 74 3.44 12.06 -6.14
N PRO A 75 2.79 11.00 -6.65
CA PRO A 75 3.45 9.73 -6.92
C PRO A 75 4.71 9.87 -7.76
N TYR A 76 5.75 9.14 -7.36
CA TYR A 76 6.96 8.90 -8.13
C TYR A 76 6.60 8.35 -9.51
N ARG A 77 7.31 8.83 -10.54
CA ARG A 77 7.15 8.42 -11.94
C ARG A 77 8.48 8.08 -12.56
N VAL A 78 8.49 7.04 -13.38
CA VAL A 78 9.63 6.68 -14.24
C VAL A 78 9.58 7.49 -15.53
N THR A 79 10.75 7.74 -16.13
CA THR A 79 10.88 8.48 -17.41
C THR A 79 11.11 7.56 -18.60
N GLY A 80 11.30 6.25 -18.37
CA GLY A 80 11.56 5.26 -19.39
C GLY A 80 11.35 3.84 -18.87
N CYS A 81 11.38 2.88 -19.79
CA CYS A 81 11.23 1.45 -19.50
C CYS A 81 12.58 0.81 -19.14
N GLY A 82 12.53 -0.29 -18.39
CA GLY A 82 13.70 -1.07 -17.98
C GLY A 82 13.95 -1.00 -16.48
N TYR A 83 14.67 -2.00 -15.96
CA TYR A 83 14.99 -2.05 -14.53
C TYR A 83 15.88 -0.90 -14.03
N PRO A 84 16.82 -0.30 -14.83
CA PRO A 84 17.67 0.78 -14.34
C PRO A 84 16.89 2.07 -14.05
N THR A 85 15.78 2.31 -14.76
CA THR A 85 14.92 3.49 -14.54
C THR A 85 13.83 3.26 -13.49
N GLY A 86 13.68 2.02 -13.03
CA GLY A 86 12.64 1.60 -12.08
C GLY A 86 13.08 1.66 -10.62
N LEU A 87 12.40 0.84 -9.83
CA LEU A 87 12.75 0.54 -8.45
C LEU A 87 13.48 -0.80 -8.43
N SER A 88 14.66 -0.85 -7.82
CA SER A 88 15.34 -2.10 -7.47
C SER A 88 15.52 -2.14 -5.97
N VAL A 89 15.19 -3.29 -5.37
CA VAL A 89 15.28 -3.51 -3.93
C VAL A 89 15.99 -4.82 -3.63
N LEU A 90 16.80 -4.81 -2.58
CA LEU A 90 17.28 -6.03 -1.95
C LEU A 90 16.35 -6.34 -0.78
N LEU A 91 15.82 -7.56 -0.78
CA LEU A 91 14.84 -8.00 0.21
C LEU A 91 15.45 -9.10 1.09
N ASP A 92 15.24 -8.98 2.39
CA ASP A 92 15.59 -9.99 3.39
C ASP A 92 14.32 -10.62 3.97
N PRO A 93 13.99 -11.88 3.62
CA PRO A 93 12.80 -12.56 4.14
C PRO A 93 12.89 -12.91 5.62
N MET A 94 14.00 -12.66 6.33
CA MET A 94 14.15 -12.95 7.75
C MET A 94 13.82 -14.42 8.09
N VAL A 95 14.44 -15.36 7.35
CA VAL A 95 14.12 -16.80 7.38
C VAL A 95 14.14 -17.39 8.79
N SER A 96 14.99 -16.90 9.69
CA SER A 96 15.07 -17.37 11.07
C SER A 96 13.84 -17.04 11.93
N ASP A 97 13.06 -16.03 11.54
CA ASP A 97 11.86 -15.56 12.25
C ASP A 97 10.56 -15.92 11.48
N TYR A 98 10.67 -16.79 10.47
CA TYR A 98 9.53 -17.22 9.66
C TYR A 98 8.64 -18.21 10.43
N TYR A 99 7.44 -17.78 10.84
CA TYR A 99 6.45 -18.67 11.46
C TYR A 99 5.58 -19.40 10.43
N SER A 100 4.99 -18.65 9.47
CA SER A 100 4.08 -19.18 8.47
C SER A 100 4.13 -18.36 7.18
N THR A 101 3.91 -19.01 6.04
CA THR A 101 3.92 -18.41 4.69
C THR A 101 2.66 -18.80 3.93
N PHE A 102 2.21 -17.97 2.98
CA PHE A 102 1.05 -18.25 2.13
C PHE A 102 1.37 -19.20 0.96
N PHE A 103 2.65 -19.51 0.72
CA PHE A 103 3.11 -20.41 -0.34
C PHE A 103 4.23 -21.31 0.16
N SER A 104 4.50 -22.44 -0.50
CA SER A 104 5.56 -23.38 -0.10
C SER A 104 6.97 -22.84 -0.40
N GLY A 105 7.43 -21.86 0.37
CA GLY A 105 8.78 -21.29 0.29
C GLY A 105 8.93 -19.96 1.04
N PHE A 106 10.15 -19.41 0.99
CA PHE A 106 10.50 -18.12 1.57
C PHE A 106 10.45 -17.01 0.53
N GLY A 107 9.95 -15.83 0.91
CA GLY A 107 9.89 -14.68 0.02
C GLY A 107 8.82 -13.68 0.42
N PHE A 108 8.26 -13.00 -0.58
CA PHE A 108 7.31 -11.91 -0.37
C PHE A 108 6.14 -11.99 -1.35
N ARG A 109 4.96 -11.62 -0.85
CA ARG A 109 3.80 -11.29 -1.66
C ARG A 109 3.91 -9.83 -2.07
N LEU A 110 3.91 -9.57 -3.37
CA LEU A 110 3.92 -8.22 -3.93
C LEU A 110 2.51 -7.87 -4.41
N PHE A 111 1.96 -6.78 -3.89
CA PHE A 111 0.74 -6.16 -4.39
C PHE A 111 1.08 -5.02 -5.34
N ILE A 112 0.48 -5.04 -6.53
CA ILE A 112 0.64 -4.02 -7.57
C ILE A 112 -0.71 -3.35 -7.77
N HIS A 113 -0.77 -2.05 -7.51
CA HIS A 113 -2.01 -1.27 -7.57
C HIS A 113 -1.72 0.20 -7.91
N ASP A 114 -2.77 0.96 -8.21
CA ASP A 114 -2.65 2.42 -8.39
C ASP A 114 -2.24 3.10 -7.08
N ALA A 115 -1.37 4.11 -7.17
CA ALA A 115 -0.84 4.84 -6.03
C ALA A 115 -1.93 5.48 -5.14
N TYR A 116 -3.09 5.81 -5.70
CA TYR A 116 -4.21 6.42 -4.97
C TYR A 116 -5.26 5.40 -4.49
N ASN A 117 -5.05 4.11 -4.72
CA ASN A 117 -5.94 3.05 -4.28
C ASN A 117 -5.34 2.30 -3.09
N PHE A 118 -6.21 1.93 -2.15
CA PHE A 118 -5.88 0.96 -1.11
C PHE A 118 -5.65 -0.43 -1.74
N PRO A 119 -4.61 -1.18 -1.32
CA PRO A 119 -4.41 -2.55 -1.79
C PRO A 119 -5.45 -3.48 -1.17
N ASP A 120 -6.55 -3.71 -1.89
CA ASP A 120 -7.55 -4.72 -1.52
C ASP A 120 -7.20 -6.11 -2.07
N GLU A 121 -8.05 -7.09 -1.76
CA GLU A 121 -7.93 -8.48 -2.22
C GLU A 121 -7.92 -8.64 -3.75
N ASN A 122 -8.39 -7.64 -4.50
CA ASN A 122 -8.43 -7.64 -5.96
C ASN A 122 -7.16 -7.04 -6.58
N SER A 123 -6.20 -6.62 -5.75
CA SER A 123 -4.93 -6.09 -6.22
C SER A 123 -4.10 -7.18 -6.91
N GLU A 124 -3.48 -6.82 -8.03
CA GLU A 124 -2.62 -7.73 -8.78
C GLU A 124 -1.49 -8.24 -7.88
N THR A 125 -1.44 -9.55 -7.71
CA THR A 125 -0.52 -10.20 -6.78
C THR A 125 0.57 -10.94 -7.54
N LYS A 126 1.82 -10.74 -7.13
CA LYS A 126 2.98 -11.56 -7.57
C LYS A 126 3.71 -12.12 -6.35
N VAL A 127 4.44 -13.21 -6.56
CA VAL A 127 5.30 -13.81 -5.54
C VAL A 127 6.74 -13.66 -5.99
N VAL A 128 7.57 -13.09 -5.13
CA VAL A 128 9.03 -13.07 -5.29
C VAL A 128 9.62 -13.99 -4.22
N THR A 129 10.40 -14.98 -4.64
CA THR A 129 10.98 -15.93 -3.68
C THR A 129 12.42 -15.53 -3.36
N ALA A 130 12.89 -15.99 -2.20
CA ALA A 130 14.28 -15.87 -1.79
C ALA A 130 15.24 -16.56 -2.78
N THR A 131 16.54 -16.29 -2.60
CA THR A 131 17.68 -16.91 -3.30
C THR A 131 17.75 -16.70 -4.81
N ARG A 132 16.92 -15.83 -5.40
CA ARG A 132 16.98 -15.47 -6.82
C ARG A 132 16.67 -14.00 -7.04
N GLU A 133 17.25 -13.44 -8.10
CA GLU A 133 16.85 -12.13 -8.61
C GLU A 133 15.56 -12.26 -9.42
N SER A 134 14.58 -11.41 -9.14
CA SER A 134 13.26 -11.44 -9.80
C SER A 134 12.98 -10.10 -10.48
N TYR A 135 12.67 -10.15 -11.78
CA TYR A 135 12.31 -8.98 -12.57
C TYR A 135 10.79 -8.91 -12.75
N VAL A 136 10.14 -7.96 -12.08
CA VAL A 136 8.69 -7.75 -12.19
C VAL A 136 8.42 -6.66 -13.23
N ARG A 137 7.93 -7.06 -14.41
CA ARG A 137 7.51 -6.13 -15.46
C ARG A 137 6.08 -5.66 -15.22
N ILE A 138 5.88 -4.34 -15.21
CA ILE A 138 4.57 -3.70 -15.07
C ILE A 138 4.20 -3.07 -16.41
N ASN A 139 3.09 -3.51 -17.00
CA ASN A 139 2.49 -2.90 -18.20
C ASN A 139 1.17 -2.23 -17.75
N PRO A 140 1.18 -0.94 -17.39
CA PRO A 140 -0.02 -0.28 -16.87
C PRO A 140 -0.98 0.07 -18.00
N GLU A 141 -2.27 -0.15 -17.76
CA GLU A 141 -3.36 0.34 -18.61
C GLU A 141 -4.14 1.43 -17.88
N SER A 142 -4.49 2.49 -18.59
CA SER A 142 -5.25 3.60 -18.01
C SER A 142 -6.31 4.08 -18.97
N THR A 143 -7.56 4.02 -18.52
CA THR A 143 -8.69 4.61 -19.22
C THR A 143 -9.03 5.94 -18.59
N TYR A 144 -9.13 7.00 -19.40
CA TYR A 144 -9.50 8.33 -18.95
C TYR A 144 -10.68 8.88 -19.74
N ALA A 145 -11.52 9.67 -19.06
CA ALA A 145 -12.62 10.36 -19.71
C ALA A 145 -12.15 11.63 -20.41
N THR A 146 -12.71 11.89 -21.60
CA THR A 146 -12.55 13.15 -22.34
C THR A 146 -13.18 14.32 -21.58
N ASN A 147 -12.84 15.55 -21.98
CA ASN A 147 -13.37 16.76 -21.33
C ASN A 147 -14.90 16.89 -21.46
N ASP A 148 -15.49 16.39 -22.54
CA ASP A 148 -16.94 16.44 -22.76
C ASP A 148 -17.69 15.56 -21.76
N ILE A 149 -17.19 14.34 -21.52
CA ILE A 149 -17.72 13.44 -20.49
C ILE A 149 -17.52 14.05 -19.09
N ARG A 150 -16.41 14.79 -18.87
CA ARG A 150 -16.17 15.48 -17.58
C ARG A 150 -17.17 16.59 -17.28
N ARG A 151 -17.67 17.28 -18.31
CA ARG A 151 -18.69 18.35 -18.19
C ARG A 151 -20.10 17.79 -18.10
N MET A 152 -20.30 16.54 -18.47
CA MET A 152 -21.59 15.86 -18.38
C MET A 152 -22.04 15.74 -16.92
N SER A 153 -23.31 16.07 -16.67
CA SER A 153 -23.90 15.97 -15.34
C SER A 153 -23.89 14.52 -14.84
N LEU A 154 -23.77 14.33 -13.53
CA LEU A 154 -23.72 13.01 -12.90
C LEU A 154 -24.90 12.10 -13.31
N LYS A 155 -26.09 12.69 -13.50
CA LYS A 155 -27.32 11.98 -13.88
C LYS A 155 -27.26 11.32 -15.26
N LEU A 156 -26.40 11.81 -16.16
CA LEU A 156 -26.30 11.29 -17.52
C LEU A 156 -25.20 10.23 -17.64
N ARG A 157 -24.09 10.37 -16.90
CA ARG A 157 -22.93 9.46 -16.99
C ARG A 157 -22.90 8.34 -15.94
N TYR A 158 -23.66 8.46 -14.85
CA TYR A 158 -23.79 7.45 -13.79
C TYR A 158 -22.47 6.98 -13.14
N CYS A 159 -21.37 7.72 -13.32
CA CYS A 159 -20.05 7.42 -12.75
C CYS A 159 -19.44 8.68 -12.12
N LEU A 160 -18.56 8.49 -11.14
CA LEU A 160 -17.93 9.58 -10.37
C LEU A 160 -16.45 9.72 -10.72
N PHE A 161 -15.96 10.96 -10.81
CA PHE A 161 -14.53 11.25 -10.88
C PHE A 161 -13.92 11.34 -9.49
N GLY A 162 -12.60 11.17 -9.42
CA GLY A 162 -11.87 11.07 -8.15
C GLY A 162 -11.97 12.27 -7.22
N GLY A 163 -12.46 13.44 -7.67
CA GLY A 163 -12.66 14.62 -6.82
C GLY A 163 -14.12 14.94 -6.49
N GLU A 164 -15.08 14.17 -7.00
CA GLU A 164 -16.52 14.50 -6.88
C GLU A 164 -17.16 13.98 -5.61
N ARG A 165 -16.54 12.98 -4.98
CA ARG A 165 -16.94 12.43 -3.71
C ARG A 165 -15.74 12.38 -2.80
N GLN A 166 -15.90 12.90 -1.59
CA GLN A 166 -14.89 12.74 -0.55
C GLN A 166 -15.12 11.43 0.18
N LEU A 167 -14.04 10.67 0.35
CA LEU A 167 -14.03 9.43 1.12
C LEU A 167 -13.18 9.67 2.38
N PRO A 168 -13.74 9.49 3.59
CA PRO A 168 -12.99 9.54 4.83
C PRO A 168 -11.67 8.74 4.76
N GLY A 169 -10.59 9.38 5.20
CA GLY A 169 -9.24 8.81 5.18
C GLY A 169 -8.54 8.79 3.83
N HIS A 170 -9.24 8.97 2.69
CA HIS A 170 -8.66 8.82 1.35
C HIS A 170 -8.57 10.13 0.58
N ARG A 171 -7.52 10.30 -0.23
CA ARG A 171 -7.28 11.52 -1.03
C ARG A 171 -8.18 11.65 -2.25
N ARG A 172 -8.62 10.52 -2.82
CA ARG A 172 -9.38 10.48 -4.07
C ARG A 172 -10.43 9.40 -4.02
N TYR A 173 -11.58 9.68 -4.61
CA TYR A 173 -12.55 8.66 -4.92
C TYR A 173 -12.02 7.70 -5.98
N SER A 174 -12.20 6.41 -5.71
CA SER A 174 -12.11 5.34 -6.68
C SER A 174 -13.12 4.27 -6.29
N PHE A 175 -13.46 3.39 -7.22
CA PHE A 175 -14.32 2.24 -6.91
C PHE A 175 -13.72 1.39 -5.79
N ILE A 176 -12.42 1.12 -5.85
CA ILE A 176 -11.68 0.31 -4.86
C ILE A 176 -11.75 0.95 -3.46
N ASN A 177 -11.42 2.24 -3.33
CA ASN A 177 -11.47 2.94 -2.04
C ASN A 177 -12.90 2.99 -1.49
N CYS A 178 -13.90 3.17 -2.36
CA CYS A 178 -15.31 3.16 -1.97
C CYS A 178 -15.75 1.79 -1.46
N MET A 179 -15.34 0.71 -2.12
CA MET A 179 -15.68 -0.66 -1.71
C MET A 179 -14.98 -1.06 -0.42
N TYR A 180 -13.72 -0.66 -0.23
CA TYR A 180 -13.01 -0.81 1.03
C TYR A 180 -13.78 -0.12 2.17
N GLN A 181 -14.16 1.14 2.00
CA GLN A 181 -14.91 1.88 3.01
C GLN A 181 -16.32 1.30 3.26
N CYS A 182 -16.98 0.80 2.21
CA CYS A 182 -18.26 0.11 2.31
C CYS A 182 -18.14 -1.14 3.21
N ARG A 183 -17.14 -1.99 2.95
CA ARG A 183 -16.89 -3.21 3.74
C ARG A 183 -16.54 -2.91 5.19
N MET A 184 -15.74 -1.86 5.43
CA MET A 184 -15.45 -1.39 6.79
C MET A 184 -16.75 -0.99 7.51
N ASN A 185 -17.56 -0.12 6.91
CA ASN A 185 -18.79 0.38 7.53
C ASN A 185 -19.79 -0.76 7.77
N MET A 186 -19.95 -1.68 6.83
CA MET A 186 -20.80 -2.87 7.00
C MET A 186 -20.32 -3.77 8.14
N THR A 187 -19.01 -3.99 8.26
CA THR A 187 -18.43 -4.76 9.35
C THR A 187 -18.71 -4.10 10.70
N LEU A 188 -18.51 -2.78 10.81
CA LEU A 188 -18.79 -2.04 12.03
C LEU A 188 -20.28 -2.08 12.40
N GLN A 189 -21.18 -1.89 11.43
CA GLN A 189 -22.63 -1.90 11.67
C GLN A 189 -23.17 -3.27 12.08
N ARG A 190 -22.64 -4.36 11.50
CA ARG A 190 -23.13 -5.72 11.76
C ARG A 190 -22.47 -6.38 12.97
N CYS A 191 -21.18 -6.14 13.16
CA CYS A 191 -20.38 -6.83 14.18
C CYS A 191 -20.08 -5.94 15.40
N GLY A 192 -20.26 -4.62 15.29
CA GLY A 192 -19.95 -3.67 16.36
C GLY A 192 -18.45 -3.40 16.56
N CYS A 193 -17.58 -3.97 15.72
CA CYS A 193 -16.13 -3.81 15.81
C CYS A 193 -15.47 -3.91 14.42
N LEU A 194 -14.20 -3.49 14.32
CA LEU A 194 -13.37 -3.65 13.12
C LEU A 194 -12.20 -4.61 13.42
N PRO A 195 -11.83 -5.48 12.47
CA PRO A 195 -10.57 -6.23 12.55
C PRO A 195 -9.35 -5.32 12.74
N LEU A 196 -8.33 -5.80 13.43
CA LEU A 196 -7.08 -5.06 13.72
C LEU A 196 -6.39 -4.55 12.46
N ASN A 197 -6.51 -5.32 11.38
CA ASN A 197 -5.90 -5.07 10.08
C ASN A 197 -6.69 -4.05 9.23
N ILE A 198 -7.61 -3.31 9.85
CA ILE A 198 -8.35 -2.21 9.23
C ILE A 198 -7.92 -0.91 9.91
N ALA A 199 -7.29 -0.02 9.15
CA ALA A 199 -6.93 1.31 9.64
C ALA A 199 -8.19 2.13 9.90
N VAL A 200 -8.48 2.43 11.17
CA VAL A 200 -9.51 3.40 11.54
C VAL A 200 -8.92 4.79 11.33
N ASN A 201 -9.00 5.29 10.11
CA ASN A 201 -8.69 6.69 9.80
C ASN A 201 -9.87 7.53 10.31
N GLY A 202 -9.88 7.80 11.62
CA GLY A 202 -10.72 8.78 12.31
C GLY A 202 -10.06 10.14 12.32
#